data_AF-A0AAU4RDX1-F1
#
_entry.id   AF-A0AAU4RDX1-F1
#
_cell.length_a   1.000
_cell.length_b   1.000
_cell.length_c   1.000
_cell.angle_alpha   90.00
_cell.angle_beta   90.00
_cell.angle_gamma   90.00
#
_symmetry.space_group_name_H-M   'P 1'
#
loop_
_entity.id
_entity.type
_entity.pdbx_description
1 polymer ?
#
loop_
_entity_poly.entity_id
_entity_poly.type
_entity_poly.pdbx_seq_one_letter_code
_entity_poly.pdbx_strand_id
1 'polypeptide(L)' 'MGQRAQAAGGCLIAAVGAGAGLALWCVGVQGRIRRFEQGPDWSVLYAELPLAILGGTALALGLWALAHRIRLRR' A
#
# COMPACT_ATOMS: atom_id res chain seq x y z
N MET A 1 -13.44 -12.45 -22.19
CA MET A 1 -12.74 -11.18 -21.88
C MET A 1 -12.65 -10.86 -20.37
N GLY A 2 -13.52 -11.40 -19.51
CA GLY A 2 -13.58 -11.04 -18.08
C GLY A 2 -12.30 -11.28 -17.26
N GLN A 3 -11.57 -12.38 -17.49
CA GLN A 3 -10.35 -12.70 -16.71
C GLN A 3 -9.23 -11.66 -16.88
N ARG A 4 -9.01 -11.16 -18.10
CA ARG A 4 -7.99 -10.14 -18.38
C ARG A 4 -8.34 -8.80 -17.75
N ALA A 5 -9.62 -8.40 -17.84
CA ALA A 5 -10.13 -7.20 -17.19
C ALA A 5 -10.01 -7.29 -15.67
N GLN A 6 -10.25 -8.48 -15.10
CA GLN A 6 -10.13 -8.73 -13.67
C GLN A 6 -8.67 -8.70 -13.20
N ALA A 7 -7.74 -9.28 -13.97
CA ALA A 7 -6.31 -9.18 -13.69
C ALA A 7 -5.81 -7.74 -13.76
N ALA A 8 -6.20 -7.00 -14.80
CA ALA A 8 -5.88 -5.58 -14.93
C ALA A 8 -6.44 -4.75 -13.77
N GLY A 9 -7.68 -5.02 -13.34
CA GLY A 9 -8.28 -4.41 -12.15
C GLY A 9 -7.46 -4.68 -10.90
N GLY A 10 -7.10 -5.93 -10.63
CA GLY A 10 -6.25 -6.29 -9.50
C GLY A 10 -4.91 -5.56 -9.48
N CYS A 11 -4.22 -5.48 -10.62
CA CYS A 11 -2.97 -4.72 -10.75
C CYS A 11 -3.16 -3.23 -10.46
N LEU A 12 -4.25 -2.64 -10.95
CA LEU A 12 -4.54 -1.22 -10.77
C LEU A 12 -4.86 -0.89 -9.31
N ILE A 13 -5.63 -1.74 -8.64
CA ILE A 13 -5.88 -1.63 -7.18
C ILE A 13 -4.60 -1.81 -6.37
N ALA A 14 -3.73 -2.76 -6.75
CA ALA A 14 -2.44 -2.94 -6.09
C ALA A 14 -1.57 -1.68 -6.21
N ALA A 15 -1.49 -1.08 -7.40
CA ALA A 15 -0.74 0.15 -7.64
C ALA A 15 -1.29 1.33 -6.83
N VAL A 16 -2.62 1.48 -6.77
CA VAL A 16 -3.28 2.51 -5.95
C VAL A 16 -3.01 2.28 -4.46
N GLY A 17 -3.08 1.03 -3.99
CA GLY A 17 -2.77 0.66 -2.61
C GLY A 17 -1.32 0.96 -2.22
N ALA A 18 -0.36 0.60 -3.07
CA ALA A 18 1.05 0.93 -2.90
C ALA A 18 1.27 2.45 -2.82
N GLY A 19 0.65 3.20 -3.74
CA GLY A 19 0.74 4.66 -3.77
C GLY A 19 0.13 5.32 -2.54
N ALA A 20 -1.02 4.84 -2.06
CA ALA A 20 -1.65 5.33 -0.84
C ALA A 20 -0.81 5.03 0.40
N GLY A 21 -0.24 3.82 0.48
CA GLY A 21 0.70 3.43 1.53
C GLY A 21 1.93 4.34 1.57
N LEU A 22 2.51 4.64 0.40
CA LEU A 22 3.63 5.57 0.28
C LEU A 22 3.23 7.01 0.67
N ALA A 23 2.07 7.48 0.24
CA ALA A 23 1.58 8.81 0.59
C ALA A 23 1.37 8.97 2.11
N LEU A 24 0.80 7.95 2.75
CA LEU A 24 0.68 7.86 4.21
C LEU A 24 2.05 7.81 4.90
N TRP A 25 3.01 7.10 4.33
CA TRP A 25 4.37 7.08 4.85
C TRP A 25 5.04 8.46 4.76
N CYS A 26 4.78 9.24 3.71
CA CYS A 26 5.28 10.60 3.58
C CYS A 26 4.70 11.58 4.62
N VAL A 27 3.59 11.24 5.29
CA VAL A 27 3.06 12.07 6.38
C VAL A 27 4.06 12.07 7.54
N GLY A 28 4.58 13.25 7.86
CA GLY A 28 5.60 13.41 8.90
C GLY A 28 7.01 12.99 8.45
N VAL A 29 7.29 12.91 7.15
CA VAL A 29 8.60 12.50 6.61
C VAL A 29 9.76 13.33 7.19
N GLN A 30 9.54 14.62 7.46
CA GLN A 30 10.54 15.51 8.05
C GLN A 30 11.03 15.02 9.42
N GLY A 31 10.13 14.51 10.27
CA GLY A 31 10.49 13.95 11.57
C GLY A 31 11.17 12.58 11.47
N ARG A 32 10.91 11.82 10.41
CA ARG A 32 11.57 10.54 10.13
C ARG A 32 12.98 10.74 9.58
N ILE A 33 13.15 11.65 8.63
CA ILE A 33 14.46 12.03 8.08
C ILE A 33 15.33 12.63 9.19
N ARG A 34 14.80 13.54 10.01
CA ARG A 34 15.55 14.10 11.14
C ARG A 34 16.00 13.03 12.13
N ARG A 35 15.18 12.01 12.41
CA ARG A 35 15.59 10.86 13.24
C ARG A 35 16.75 10.11 12.60
N PHE A 36 16.64 9.82 11.30
CA PHE A 36 17.68 9.15 10.52
C PHE A 36 19.02 9.91 10.49
N GLU A 37 18.97 11.25 10.41
CA GLU A 37 20.17 12.10 10.45
C GLU A 37 20.80 12.20 11.84
N GLN A 38 19.99 12.22 12.90
CA GLN A 38 20.46 12.38 14.28
C GLN A 38 21.00 11.07 14.89
N GLY A 39 20.48 9.93 14.45
CA GLY A 39 21.02 8.61 14.73
C GLY A 39 20.62 7.69 13.57
N PRO A 40 21.52 6.86 13.02
CA PRO A 40 21.26 6.10 11.80
C PRO A 40 20.20 5.01 12.05
N ASP A 41 18.95 5.42 12.07
CA ASP A 41 17.77 4.59 12.26
C ASP A 41 17.31 4.05 10.90
N TRP A 42 18.03 3.03 10.45
CA TRP A 42 17.79 2.34 9.19
C TRP A 42 16.39 1.69 9.12
N SER A 43 15.69 1.52 10.24
CA SER A 43 14.34 0.96 10.26
C SER A 43 13.32 1.86 9.57
N VAL A 44 13.53 3.18 9.54
CA VAL A 44 12.67 4.12 8.79
C VAL A 44 12.62 3.77 7.29
N LEU A 45 13.76 3.40 6.71
CA LEU A 45 13.89 3.08 5.29
C LEU A 45 13.60 1.61 4.99
N TYR A 46 14.12 0.68 5.81
CA TYR A 46 14.03 -0.75 5.52
C TYR A 46 12.84 -1.46 6.15
N ALA A 47 12.22 -0.90 7.18
CA ALA A 47 11.04 -1.47 7.81
C ALA A 47 9.80 -0.63 7.50
N GLU A 48 9.76 0.64 7.91
CA GLU A 48 8.53 1.45 7.83
C GLU A 48 8.06 1.67 6.39
N LEU A 49 8.97 1.94 5.44
CA LEU A 49 8.61 2.22 4.06
C LEU A 49 8.09 0.97 3.33
N PRO A 50 8.77 -0.19 3.38
CA PRO A 50 8.22 -1.44 2.85
C PRO A 50 6.91 -1.81 3.53
N LEU A 51 6.81 -1.66 4.85
CA LEU A 51 5.58 -1.99 5.59
C LEU A 51 4.41 -1.11 5.15
N ALA A 52 4.64 0.18 4.89
CA ALA A 52 3.59 1.08 4.42
C ALA A 52 3.14 0.74 3.00
N ILE A 53 4.07 0.44 2.09
CA ILE A 53 3.75 0.04 0.71
C ILE A 53 2.99 -1.30 0.69
N LEU A 54 3.52 -2.32 1.37
CA LEU A 54 2.91 -3.64 1.43
C LEU A 54 1.57 -3.59 2.18
N GLY A 55 1.50 -2.84 3.27
CA GLY A 55 0.27 -2.62 4.03
C GLY A 55 -0.81 -1.95 3.19
N GLY A 56 -0.47 -0.87 2.47
CA GLY A 56 -1.40 -0.20 1.56
C GLY A 56 -1.87 -1.10 0.42
N THR A 57 -0.96 -1.87 -0.18
CA THR A 57 -1.27 -2.84 -1.24
C THR A 57 -2.22 -3.93 -0.73
N ALA A 58 -1.90 -4.54 0.41
CA ALA A 58 -2.68 -5.62 1.01
C ALA A 58 -4.07 -5.13 1.42
N LEU A 59 -4.17 -3.93 2.02
CA LEU A 59 -5.44 -3.32 2.39
C LEU A 59 -6.31 -3.08 1.15
N ALA A 60 -5.75 -2.48 0.10
CA ALA A 60 -6.49 -2.17 -1.12
C ALA A 60 -7.00 -3.45 -1.82
N LEU A 61 -6.14 -4.47 -1.95
CA LEU A 61 -6.53 -5.76 -2.52
C LEU A 61 -7.55 -6.49 -1.64
N GLY A 62 -7.40 -6.43 -0.32
CA GLY A 62 -8.35 -7.02 0.63
C GLY A 62 -9.74 -6.38 0.53
N LEU A 63 -9.80 -5.05 0.47
CA LEU A 63 -11.05 -4.31 0.27
C LEU A 63 -11.68 -4.62 -1.10
N TRP A 64 -10.89 -4.70 -2.16
CA TRP A 64 -11.38 -5.05 -3.49
C TRP A 64 -11.91 -6.48 -3.54
N ALA A 65 -11.18 -7.45 -2.98
CA ALA A 65 -11.61 -8.83 -2.89
C ALA A 65 -12.89 -8.98 -2.06
N LEU A 66 -12.99 -8.24 -0.95
CA LEU A 66 -14.19 -8.21 -0.12
C LEU A 66 -15.38 -7.62 -0.88
N ALA A 67 -15.21 -6.48 -1.54
CA ALA A 67 -16.25 -5.86 -2.35
C ALA A 67 -16.70 -6.78 -3.49
N HIS A 68 -15.77 -7.46 -4.15
CA HIS A 68 -16.07 -8.43 -5.20
C HIS A 68 -16.83 -9.65 -4.66
N ARG A 69 -16.45 -10.15 -3.48
CA ARG A 69 -17.14 -11.25 -2.80
C ARG A 69 -18.56 -10.88 -2.39
N ILE A 70 -18.78 -9.65 -1.93
CA ILE A 70 -20.10 -9.15 -1.57
C ILE A 70 -20.97 -8.99 -2.82
N ARG A 71 -20.42 -8.46 -3.92
CA ARG A 71 -21.14 -8.32 -5.20
C ARG A 71 -21.50 -9.64 -5.85
N LEU A 72 -20.66 -10.67 -5.72
CA LEU A 72 -20.95 -12.03 -6.22
C LEU A 72 -22.00 -12.78 -5.38
N ARG A 73 -22.21 -12.37 -4.12
CA ARG A 73 -23.17 -13.01 -3.20
C ARG A 73 -24.56 -12.38 -3.25
N ARG A 74 -24.71 -11.23 -3.91
CA ARG A 74 -25.99 -10.56 -4.20
C ARG A 74 -26.41 -10.89 -5.62
#